data_AF-A0A7C1UPW7-F1
#
_entry.id   AF-A0A7C1UPW7-F1
#
_cell.length_a   1.000
_cell.length_b   1.000
_cell.length_c   1.000
_cell.angle_alpha   90.00
_cell.angle_beta   90.00
_cell.angle_gamma   90.00
#
_symmetry.space_group_name_H-M   'P 1'
#
loop_
_entity.id
_entity.type
_entity.pdbx_description
1 polymer ?
#
loop_
_entity_poly.entity_id
_entity_poly.type
_entity_poly.pdbx_seq_one_letter_code
_entity_poly.pdbx_strand_id
1 'polypeptide(L)'
;MNTNYAISPLSGLFKALAGFALLSIMFSVPALAGRQSEIGPYDINVSHGLTFTGNPKDAPAPLALRGYDTVSYFTNGKPQLGTIRQAATHNGAIYWFVSKEHKKMFEANPGRYLPQYGGFCAYGVTQRTKFDGDPLLWNIHKGKLYLNVTPGLQAKWLGKGLLGNNLEENITAANRIWPGIRGARPQPLFEAWLAKKK
;
A
#
# COMPACT_ATOMS: atom_id res chain seq x y z
N MET A 1 -35.85 27.06 -70.08
CA MET A 1 -36.36 26.60 -71.39
C MET A 1 -35.42 25.54 -71.92
N ASN A 2 -35.98 24.37 -72.27
CA ASN A 2 -35.38 23.20 -72.95
C ASN A 2 -34.22 22.45 -72.27
N THR A 3 -34.47 21.27 -71.67
CA THR A 3 -34.64 19.91 -72.26
C THR A 3 -33.29 19.30 -72.67
N ASN A 4 -32.76 18.35 -71.88
CA ASN A 4 -32.93 16.89 -71.99
C ASN A 4 -31.97 16.22 -73.00
N TYR A 5 -31.75 14.92 -72.75
CA TYR A 5 -31.17 13.87 -73.61
C TYR A 5 -29.65 13.69 -73.55
N ALA A 6 -29.10 12.50 -73.67
CA ALA A 6 -29.52 11.14 -73.37
C ALA A 6 -28.27 10.25 -73.57
N ILE A 7 -28.09 9.31 -72.66
CA ILE A 7 -27.59 7.93 -72.82
C ILE A 7 -27.07 7.56 -74.22
N SER A 8 -25.84 7.03 -74.30
CA SER A 8 -25.57 5.79 -75.04
C SER A 8 -24.33 5.04 -74.52
N PRO A 9 -24.28 3.70 -74.70
CA PRO A 9 -23.45 2.76 -73.95
C PRO A 9 -22.37 2.10 -74.85
N LEU A 10 -21.84 0.96 -74.38
CA LEU A 10 -20.88 0.03 -75.01
C LEU A 10 -19.41 0.43 -74.79
N SER A 11 -18.49 -0.48 -74.44
CA SER A 11 -18.49 -1.95 -74.44
C SER A 11 -17.24 -2.43 -73.70
N GLY A 12 -17.33 -3.65 -73.13
CA GLY A 12 -16.29 -4.63 -72.77
C GLY A 12 -14.82 -4.20 -72.66
N LEU A 13 -14.01 -4.76 -71.76
CA LEU A 13 -13.84 -6.19 -71.57
C LEU A 13 -12.77 -6.36 -70.48
N PHE A 14 -13.04 -7.21 -69.48
CA PHE A 14 -12.09 -8.05 -68.76
C PHE A 14 -10.77 -7.44 -68.21
N LYS A 15 -10.65 -7.43 -66.87
CA LYS A 15 -9.86 -8.45 -66.14
C LYS A 15 -10.03 -8.28 -64.63
N ALA A 16 -10.42 -9.37 -63.99
CA ALA A 16 -10.42 -9.55 -62.55
C ALA A 16 -8.98 -9.69 -62.03
N LEU A 17 -8.69 -9.02 -60.91
CA LEU A 17 -7.71 -9.42 -59.90
C LEU A 17 -8.41 -9.11 -58.56
N ALA A 18 -8.91 -10.13 -57.85
CA ALA A 18 -8.17 -10.79 -56.77
C ALA A 18 -7.52 -9.73 -55.86
N GLY A 19 -8.13 -9.30 -54.76
CA GLY A 19 -8.43 -10.15 -53.62
C GLY A 19 -7.34 -9.96 -52.57
N PHE A 20 -7.50 -8.99 -51.68
CA PHE A 20 -6.82 -8.94 -50.37
C PHE A 20 -7.74 -8.25 -49.39
N ALA A 21 -8.67 -9.02 -48.81
CA ALA A 21 -9.29 -8.64 -47.56
C ALA A 21 -8.20 -8.77 -46.47
N LEU A 22 -7.69 -7.64 -45.98
CA LEU A 22 -6.89 -7.58 -44.78
C LEU A 22 -7.78 -7.99 -43.60
N LEU A 23 -7.76 -9.28 -43.26
CA LEU A 23 -8.30 -9.78 -42.01
C LEU A 23 -7.38 -9.25 -40.89
N SER A 24 -7.72 -8.09 -40.34
CA SER A 24 -7.09 -7.57 -39.14
C SER A 24 -7.44 -8.49 -37.97
N ILE A 25 -6.58 -9.48 -37.73
CA ILE A 25 -6.58 -10.26 -36.50
C ILE A 25 -6.26 -9.27 -35.39
N MET A 26 -7.31 -8.77 -34.73
CA MET A 26 -7.20 -8.14 -33.43
C MET A 26 -6.65 -9.20 -32.49
N PHE A 27 -5.32 -9.28 -32.36
CA PHE A 27 -4.72 -9.90 -31.19
C PHE A 27 -5.15 -9.03 -30.02
N SER A 28 -6.22 -9.45 -29.35
CA SER A 28 -6.54 -9.00 -28.01
C SER A 28 -5.32 -9.33 -27.16
N VAL A 29 -4.44 -8.34 -26.99
CA VAL A 29 -3.44 -8.36 -25.94
C VAL A 29 -4.26 -8.57 -24.67
N PRO A 30 -4.11 -9.69 -23.95
CA PRO A 30 -4.73 -9.78 -22.65
C PRO A 30 -4.12 -8.62 -21.88
N ALA A 31 -4.97 -7.68 -21.45
CA ALA A 31 -4.56 -6.67 -20.50
C ALA A 31 -3.90 -7.45 -19.37
N LEU A 32 -2.57 -7.32 -19.23
CA LEU A 32 -1.90 -7.76 -18.02
C LEU A 32 -2.65 -7.01 -16.93
N ALA A 33 -3.51 -7.72 -16.21
CA ALA A 33 -4.04 -7.26 -14.94
C ALA A 33 -2.82 -6.81 -14.18
N GLY A 34 -2.70 -5.49 -14.00
CA GLY A 34 -1.51 -4.88 -13.46
C GLY A 34 -1.13 -5.65 -12.20
N ARG A 35 0.10 -6.14 -12.15
CA ARG A 35 0.65 -6.85 -11.00
C ARG A 35 0.35 -5.97 -9.80
N GLN A 36 -0.66 -6.36 -8.99
CA GLN A 36 -0.88 -5.78 -7.68
C GLN A 36 0.50 -5.79 -7.05
N SER A 37 1.07 -4.64 -6.69
CA SER A 37 2.40 -4.62 -6.10
C SER A 37 2.39 -5.59 -4.92
N GLU A 38 2.97 -6.77 -5.08
CA GLU A 38 2.81 -7.86 -4.13
C GLU A 38 3.44 -7.38 -2.82
N ILE A 39 2.60 -7.04 -1.84
CA ILE A 39 3.05 -6.72 -0.48
C ILE A 39 3.76 -7.98 -0.01
N GLY A 40 5.07 -7.87 0.23
CA GLY A 40 5.87 -9.00 0.66
C GLY A 40 5.53 -9.40 2.11
N PRO A 41 5.88 -10.64 2.53
CA PRO A 41 5.60 -11.12 3.90
C PRO A 41 6.28 -10.31 5.00
N TYR A 42 7.21 -9.41 4.65
CA TYR A 42 7.92 -8.55 5.59
C TYR A 42 7.54 -7.08 5.45
N ASP A 43 6.66 -6.70 4.52
CA ASP A 43 6.33 -5.31 4.26
C ASP A 43 5.46 -4.69 5.36
N ILE A 44 4.74 -5.52 6.14
CA ILE A 44 3.86 -5.10 7.23
C ILE A 44 4.42 -5.60 8.56
N ASN A 45 4.39 -4.73 9.57
CA ASN A 45 4.67 -5.06 10.95
C ASN A 45 3.43 -5.69 11.61
N VAL A 46 3.54 -6.98 11.94
CA VAL A 46 2.44 -7.79 12.45
C VAL A 46 2.86 -8.54 13.71
N SER A 47 1.89 -8.83 14.58
CA SER A 47 2.09 -9.71 15.73
C SER A 47 2.45 -11.13 15.29
N HIS A 48 3.21 -11.84 16.13
CA HIS A 48 3.43 -13.27 15.93
C HIS A 48 2.12 -14.06 16.08
N GLY A 49 2.00 -15.11 15.27
CA GLY A 49 0.80 -15.96 15.22
C GLY A 49 -0.23 -15.50 14.20
N LEU A 50 -1.34 -16.23 14.13
CA LEU A 50 -2.44 -15.97 13.21
C LEU A 50 -3.71 -15.61 13.97
N THR A 51 -4.54 -14.77 13.35
CA THR A 51 -5.89 -14.45 13.81
C THR A 51 -6.89 -14.64 12.66
N PHE A 52 -8.16 -14.37 12.94
CA PHE A 52 -9.28 -14.55 12.02
C PHE A 52 -10.16 -13.29 11.98
N THR A 53 -10.91 -13.11 10.90
CA THR A 53 -11.87 -12.00 10.76
C THR A 53 -13.21 -12.29 11.43
N GLY A 54 -13.41 -13.51 11.93
CA GLY A 54 -14.71 -14.02 12.38
C GLY A 54 -15.56 -14.62 11.26
N ASN A 55 -15.16 -14.48 9.99
CA ASN A 55 -15.77 -15.19 8.87
C ASN A 55 -14.98 -16.50 8.60
N PRO A 56 -15.58 -17.69 8.73
CA PRO A 56 -14.88 -18.96 8.58
C PRO A 56 -14.36 -19.23 7.15
N LYS A 57 -14.79 -18.43 6.15
CA LYS A 57 -14.29 -18.53 4.77
C LYS A 57 -13.01 -17.74 4.53
N ASP A 58 -12.65 -16.83 5.43
CA ASP A 58 -11.45 -16.00 5.27
C ASP A 58 -10.23 -16.78 5.76
N ALA A 59 -9.14 -16.72 5.01
CA ALA A 59 -7.88 -17.31 5.44
C ALA A 59 -7.35 -16.61 6.71
N PRO A 60 -6.79 -17.36 7.69
CA PRO A 60 -6.12 -16.75 8.82
C PRO A 60 -4.91 -15.94 8.37
N ALA A 61 -4.65 -14.84 9.06
CA ALA A 61 -3.52 -13.96 8.78
C ALA A 61 -2.98 -13.33 10.08
N PRO A 62 -1.73 -12.84 10.09
CA PRO A 62 -1.17 -12.14 11.24
C PRO A 62 -1.93 -10.85 11.57
N LEU A 63 -1.97 -10.49 12.86
CA LEU A 63 -2.64 -9.28 13.34
C LEU A 63 -1.74 -8.05 13.15
N ALA A 64 -2.20 -7.06 12.40
CA ALA A 64 -1.51 -5.78 12.27
C ALA A 64 -1.70 -4.91 13.50
N LEU A 65 -0.71 -4.03 13.74
CA LEU A 65 -0.76 -2.95 14.73
C LEU A 65 -1.16 -3.41 16.14
N ARG A 66 -0.85 -4.66 16.50
CA ARG A 66 -1.20 -5.28 17.79
C ARG A 66 -2.70 -5.17 18.13
N GLY A 67 -3.57 -5.09 17.13
CA GLY A 67 -5.03 -4.97 17.30
C GLY A 67 -5.56 -3.56 17.57
N TYR A 68 -4.72 -2.53 17.49
CA TYR A 68 -5.19 -1.15 17.51
C TYR A 68 -5.84 -0.77 16.18
N ASP A 69 -6.91 0.01 16.29
CA ASP A 69 -7.68 0.52 15.17
C ASP A 69 -6.93 1.64 14.45
N THR A 70 -6.58 1.41 13.18
CA THR A 70 -5.88 2.39 12.34
C THR A 70 -6.70 3.65 12.06
N VAL A 71 -8.02 3.56 12.06
CA VAL A 71 -8.94 4.67 11.83
C VAL A 71 -9.04 5.58 13.05
N SER A 72 -8.95 5.03 14.26
CA SER A 72 -9.15 5.79 15.50
C SER A 72 -8.13 6.92 15.71
N TYR A 73 -6.92 6.77 15.16
CA TYR A 73 -5.90 7.83 15.16
C TYR A 73 -6.39 9.10 14.44
N PHE A 74 -7.19 8.93 13.39
CA PHE A 74 -7.65 10.02 12.53
C PHE A 74 -9.04 10.54 12.92
N THR A 75 -9.91 9.68 13.45
CA THR A 75 -11.29 10.05 13.80
C THR A 75 -11.41 10.47 15.26
N ASN A 76 -10.83 9.71 16.19
CA ASN A 76 -10.90 9.99 17.63
C ASN A 76 -9.67 10.72 18.16
N GLY A 77 -8.62 10.87 17.35
CA GLY A 77 -7.37 11.51 17.74
C GLY A 77 -6.57 10.71 18.76
N LYS A 78 -6.85 9.41 18.93
CA LYS A 78 -6.16 8.54 19.88
C LYS A 78 -6.17 7.07 19.46
N PRO A 79 -5.14 6.29 19.82
CA PRO A 79 -5.12 4.86 19.59
C PRO A 79 -6.20 4.18 20.44
N GLN A 80 -6.99 3.30 19.84
CA GLN A 80 -7.99 2.50 20.54
C GLN A 80 -7.89 1.04 20.10
N LEU A 81 -8.06 0.12 21.05
CA LEU A 81 -8.07 -1.31 20.75
C LEU A 81 -9.36 -1.68 20.01
N GLY A 82 -9.20 -2.29 18.84
CA GLY A 82 -10.30 -2.89 18.11
C GLY A 82 -10.67 -4.25 18.68
N THR A 83 -11.57 -4.94 17.99
CA THR A 83 -12.00 -6.29 18.38
C THR A 83 -12.06 -7.23 17.19
N ILE A 84 -11.90 -8.53 17.44
CA ILE A 84 -12.06 -9.57 16.41
C ILE A 84 -13.45 -9.56 15.74
N ARG A 85 -14.48 -9.04 16.42
CA ARG A 85 -15.83 -8.88 15.85
C ARG A 85 -15.91 -7.83 14.75
N GLN A 86 -14.95 -6.90 14.73
CA GLN A 86 -14.83 -5.84 13.74
C GLN A 86 -13.46 -5.95 13.10
N ALA A 87 -13.30 -6.90 12.19
CA ALA A 87 -12.02 -7.18 11.55
C ALA A 87 -12.14 -7.12 10.01
N ALA A 88 -11.06 -6.71 9.36
CA ALA A 88 -10.90 -6.74 7.91
C ALA A 88 -9.50 -7.23 7.54
N THR A 89 -9.40 -8.01 6.46
CA THR A 89 -8.12 -8.43 5.88
C THR A 89 -7.68 -7.44 4.82
N HIS A 90 -6.43 -7.01 4.89
CA HIS A 90 -5.83 -6.15 3.86
C HIS A 90 -4.35 -6.49 3.72
N ASN A 91 -3.89 -6.70 2.48
CA ASN A 91 -2.50 -7.01 2.14
C ASN A 91 -1.86 -8.14 2.98
N GLY A 92 -2.64 -9.19 3.26
CA GLY A 92 -2.15 -10.36 4.01
C GLY A 92 -2.07 -10.16 5.53
N ALA A 93 -2.59 -9.05 6.06
CA ALA A 93 -2.72 -8.82 7.50
C ALA A 93 -4.18 -8.55 7.89
N ILE A 94 -4.52 -8.89 9.14
CA ILE A 94 -5.84 -8.58 9.72
C ILE A 94 -5.73 -7.32 10.56
N TYR A 95 -6.69 -6.41 10.36
CA TYR A 95 -6.86 -5.18 11.13
C TYR A 95 -8.13 -5.29 11.96
N TRP A 96 -8.06 -4.87 13.22
CA TRP A 96 -9.21 -4.79 14.12
C TRP A 96 -9.66 -3.34 14.26
N PHE A 97 -10.97 -3.16 14.42
CA PHE A 97 -11.61 -1.86 14.53
C PHE A 97 -12.45 -1.77 15.79
N VAL A 98 -12.65 -0.57 16.31
CA VAL A 98 -13.50 -0.33 17.49
C VAL A 98 -14.99 -0.45 17.15
N SER A 99 -15.35 -0.23 15.88
CA SER A 99 -16.74 -0.20 15.41
C SER A 99 -16.89 -0.69 13.97
N LYS A 100 -18.14 -0.99 13.58
CA LYS A 100 -18.50 -1.34 12.20
C LYS A 100 -18.22 -0.17 11.25
N GLU A 101 -18.42 1.05 11.74
CA GLU A 101 -18.23 2.29 10.99
C GLU A 101 -16.75 2.48 10.65
N HIS A 102 -15.85 2.27 11.62
CA HIS A 102 -14.41 2.33 11.38
C HIS A 102 -13.94 1.26 10.41
N LYS A 103 -14.43 0.02 10.55
CA LYS A 103 -14.16 -1.04 9.59
C LYS A 103 -14.55 -0.62 8.17
N LYS A 104 -15.77 -0.08 7.98
CA LYS A 104 -16.24 0.41 6.68
C LYS A 104 -15.39 1.56 6.14
N MET A 105 -14.96 2.49 6.99
CA MET A 105 -14.06 3.59 6.59
C MET A 105 -12.73 3.05 6.08
N PHE A 106 -12.15 2.08 6.79
CA PHE A 106 -10.92 1.42 6.38
C PHE A 106 -11.08 0.67 5.07
N GLU A 107 -12.10 -0.17 4.93
CA GLU A 107 -12.36 -0.95 3.70
C GLU A 107 -12.59 -0.06 2.48
N ALA A 108 -13.21 1.11 2.67
CA ALA A 108 -13.45 2.07 1.59
C ALA A 108 -12.16 2.78 1.12
N ASN A 109 -11.19 3.02 2.01
CA ASN A 109 -9.92 3.65 1.66
C ASN A 109 -8.77 3.24 2.61
N PRO A 110 -8.23 2.01 2.47
CA PRO A 110 -7.21 1.53 3.39
C PRO A 110 -5.96 2.42 3.39
N GLY A 111 -5.55 2.92 2.22
CA GLY A 111 -4.36 3.74 2.03
C GLY A 111 -4.33 5.03 2.86
N ARG A 112 -5.50 5.56 3.24
CA ARG A 112 -5.61 6.72 4.15
C ARG A 112 -5.24 6.40 5.59
N TYR A 113 -5.53 5.19 6.04
CA TYR A 113 -5.47 4.81 7.45
C TYR A 113 -4.25 3.95 7.79
N LEU A 114 -3.63 3.31 6.79
CA LEU A 114 -2.45 2.48 7.00
C LEU A 114 -1.28 3.29 7.60
N PRO A 115 -0.59 2.74 8.62
CA PRO A 115 0.66 3.30 9.08
C PRO A 115 1.70 3.35 7.96
N GLN A 116 2.48 4.42 7.91
CA GLN A 116 3.64 4.50 7.04
C GLN A 116 4.67 3.43 7.42
N TYR A 117 5.46 3.04 6.43
CA TYR A 117 6.52 2.04 6.59
C TYR A 117 6.01 0.72 7.17
N GLY A 118 4.80 0.29 6.78
CA GLY A 118 4.19 -0.96 7.21
C GLY A 118 3.84 -1.03 8.69
N GLY A 119 3.94 0.07 9.45
CA GLY A 119 3.81 0.08 10.90
C GLY A 119 5.10 -0.28 11.65
N PHE A 120 6.24 -0.33 10.98
CA PHE A 120 7.54 -0.35 11.66
C PHE A 120 7.90 1.05 12.19
N CYS A 121 8.86 1.12 13.12
CA CYS A 121 9.37 2.37 13.65
C CYS A 121 9.92 3.27 12.53
N ALA A 122 9.29 4.43 12.35
CA ALA A 122 9.65 5.42 11.34
C ALA A 122 11.09 5.91 11.50
N TYR A 123 11.54 6.18 12.74
CA TYR A 123 12.94 6.51 12.97
C TYR A 123 13.89 5.34 12.67
N GLY A 124 13.47 4.09 12.96
CA GLY A 124 14.25 2.89 12.63
C GLY A 124 14.55 2.81 11.13
N VAL A 125 13.59 3.17 10.29
CA VAL A 125 13.78 3.23 8.83
C VAL A 125 14.89 4.20 8.46
N THR A 126 15.01 5.37 9.12
CA THR A 126 16.12 6.31 8.87
C THR A 126 17.50 5.68 9.13
N GLN A 127 17.55 4.66 9.98
CA GLN A 127 18.76 3.93 10.36
C GLN A 127 18.95 2.64 9.55
N ARG A 128 18.19 2.46 8.46
CA ARG A 128 18.17 1.23 7.63
C ARG A 128 17.85 -0.04 8.44
N THR A 129 16.98 0.09 9.43
CA THR A 129 16.51 -1.04 10.25
C THR A 129 15.00 -1.02 10.44
N LYS A 130 14.44 -2.13 10.91
CA LYS A 130 13.00 -2.34 11.12
C LYS A 130 12.75 -2.75 12.56
N PHE A 131 12.55 -1.75 13.42
CA PHE A 131 12.06 -1.99 14.77
C PHE A 131 10.53 -2.07 14.76
N ASP A 132 9.98 -2.84 15.69
CA ASP A 132 8.54 -2.90 15.93
C ASP A 132 8.00 -1.50 16.28
N GLY A 133 6.97 -1.06 15.57
CA GLY A 133 6.29 0.21 15.84
C GLY A 133 5.31 0.05 16.99
N ASP A 134 5.46 0.84 18.05
CA ASP A 134 4.52 0.89 19.16
C ASP A 134 3.28 1.71 18.75
N PRO A 135 2.06 1.14 18.79
CA PRO A 135 0.81 1.87 18.54
C PRO A 135 0.62 3.11 19.43
N LEU A 136 1.25 3.15 20.60
CA LEU A 136 1.13 4.27 21.55
C LEU A 136 2.16 5.38 21.30
N LEU A 137 3.19 5.15 20.49
CA LEU A 137 4.25 6.12 20.19
C LEU A 137 4.15 6.62 18.76
N TRP A 138 3.08 7.35 18.49
CA TRP A 138 2.67 7.75 17.15
C TRP A 138 2.69 9.26 16.94
N ASN A 139 2.61 9.67 15.67
CA ASN A 139 2.18 11.01 15.29
C ASN A 139 1.48 10.95 13.93
N ILE A 140 0.54 11.87 13.71
CA ILE A 140 0.01 12.16 12.38
C ILE A 140 0.74 13.38 11.82
N HIS A 141 1.21 13.28 10.58
CA HIS A 141 1.78 14.41 9.84
C HIS A 141 1.28 14.39 8.40
N LYS A 142 0.72 15.51 7.92
CA LYS A 142 0.14 15.62 6.56
C LYS A 142 -0.79 14.44 6.19
N GLY A 143 -1.65 14.04 7.14
CA GLY A 143 -2.61 12.95 6.95
C GLY A 143 -2.02 11.55 6.92
N LYS A 144 -0.76 11.36 7.35
CA LYS A 144 -0.09 10.06 7.41
C LYS A 144 0.26 9.69 8.86
N LEU A 145 0.01 8.44 9.22
CA LEU A 145 0.32 7.88 10.55
C LEU A 145 1.75 7.33 10.58
N TYR A 146 2.53 7.73 11.56
CA TYR A 146 3.89 7.25 11.82
C TYR A 146 3.99 6.68 13.23
N LEU A 147 4.72 5.58 13.40
CA LEU A 147 4.92 4.89 14.68
C LEU A 147 6.39 4.85 15.05
N ASN A 148 6.70 4.70 16.34
CA ASN A 148 8.06 4.55 16.84
C ASN A 148 8.13 3.48 17.93
N VAL A 149 9.32 2.95 18.21
CA VAL A 149 9.48 1.82 19.16
C VAL A 149 9.70 2.27 20.61
N THR A 150 10.33 3.42 20.83
CA THR A 150 10.59 3.95 22.18
C THR A 150 10.40 5.47 22.22
N PRO A 151 10.12 6.06 23.39
CA PRO A 151 9.97 7.51 23.52
C PRO A 151 11.19 8.29 23.04
N GLY A 152 12.39 7.75 23.28
CA GLY A 152 13.65 8.35 22.80
C GLY A 152 13.77 8.39 21.27
N LEU A 153 13.35 7.32 20.57
CA LEU A 153 13.34 7.34 19.11
C LEU A 153 12.19 8.20 18.56
N GLN A 154 11.05 8.28 19.25
CA GLN A 154 9.98 9.20 18.89
C GLN A 154 10.43 10.66 19.03
N ALA A 155 11.16 11.01 20.09
CA ALA A 155 11.73 12.35 20.25
C ALA A 155 12.67 12.71 19.10
N LYS A 156 13.54 11.78 18.70
CA LYS A 156 14.42 11.95 17.52
C LYS A 156 13.63 12.09 16.22
N TRP A 157 12.59 11.26 16.03
CA TRP A 157 11.69 11.33 14.88
C TRP A 157 11.03 12.70 14.76
N LEU A 158 10.53 13.23 15.88
CA LEU A 158 9.87 14.54 15.96
C LEU A 158 10.85 15.72 15.90
N GLY A 159 12.16 15.48 15.76
CA GLY A 159 13.17 16.54 15.68
C GLY A 159 13.43 17.27 17.00
N LYS A 160 13.15 16.64 18.15
CA LYS A 160 13.36 17.24 19.48
C LYS A 160 14.77 17.06 20.04
N GLY A 161 15.74 16.70 19.20
CA GLY A 161 17.15 16.49 19.61
C GLY A 161 18.00 17.74 19.41
N LEU A 162 19.02 17.92 20.26
CA LEU A 162 19.93 19.09 20.24
C LEU A 162 20.74 19.26 18.94
N LEU A 163 20.99 18.17 18.21
CA LEU A 163 21.81 18.14 16.98
C LEU A 163 21.17 17.27 15.88
N GLY A 164 19.84 17.13 15.91
CA GLY A 164 19.09 16.19 15.07
C GLY A 164 18.40 16.84 13.88
N ASN A 165 18.15 16.03 12.86
CA ASN A 165 17.23 16.37 11.78
C ASN A 165 15.83 16.72 12.31
N ASN A 166 15.13 17.61 11.62
CA ASN A 166 13.72 17.87 11.90
C ASN A 166 12.80 16.76 11.35
N LEU A 167 11.49 16.84 11.65
CA LEU A 167 10.52 15.84 11.21
C LEU A 167 10.48 15.65 9.68
N GLU A 168 10.55 16.72 8.90
CA GLU A 168 10.47 16.65 7.43
C GLU A 168 11.73 16.01 6.82
N GLU A 169 12.90 16.32 7.38
CA GLU A 169 14.16 15.68 7.00
C GLU A 169 14.16 14.19 7.34
N ASN A 170 13.63 13.81 8.50
CA ASN A 170 13.46 12.41 8.89
C ASN A 170 12.50 11.66 7.95
N ILE A 171 11.38 12.28 7.59
CA ILE A 171 10.43 11.72 6.61
C ILE A 171 11.10 11.55 5.26
N THR A 172 11.85 12.56 4.79
CA THR A 172 12.58 12.50 3.52
C THR A 172 13.61 11.37 3.52
N ALA A 173 14.38 11.24 4.60
CA ALA A 173 15.36 10.17 4.75
C ALA A 173 14.70 8.78 4.77
N ALA A 174 13.61 8.61 5.53
CA ALA A 174 12.90 7.35 5.62
C ALA A 174 12.23 6.96 4.29
N ASN A 175 11.61 7.90 3.58
CA ASN A 175 11.04 7.67 2.25
C ASN A 175 12.09 7.22 1.23
N ARG A 176 13.31 7.75 1.30
CA ARG A 176 14.42 7.33 0.44
C ARG A 176 14.91 5.91 0.77
N ILE A 177 14.88 5.52 2.04
CA ILE A 177 15.42 4.23 2.50
C ILE A 177 14.40 3.10 2.35
N TRP A 178 13.12 3.37 2.66
CA TRP A 178 12.07 2.35 2.77
C TRP A 178 11.96 1.42 1.55
N PRO A 179 11.97 1.91 0.29
CA PRO A 179 11.87 1.02 -0.88
C PRO A 179 12.95 -0.07 -0.92
N GLY A 180 14.15 0.22 -0.40
CA GLY A 180 15.27 -0.72 -0.37
C GLY A 180 15.26 -1.70 0.81
N ILE A 181 14.41 -1.50 1.83
CA ILE A 181 14.37 -2.38 3.01
C ILE A 181 12.98 -2.99 3.29
N ARG A 182 11.91 -2.54 2.62
CA ARG A 182 10.53 -2.95 2.93
C ARG A 182 10.35 -4.47 2.98
N GLY A 183 10.85 -5.16 1.96
CA GLY A 183 10.77 -6.62 1.83
C GLY A 183 11.87 -7.40 2.55
N ALA A 184 12.81 -6.73 3.22
CA ALA A 184 13.85 -7.41 3.97
C ALA A 184 13.32 -7.89 5.33
N ARG A 185 13.81 -9.06 5.78
CA ARG A 185 13.54 -9.54 7.15
C ARG A 185 14.09 -8.54 8.18
N PRO A 186 13.39 -8.29 9.30
CA PRO A 186 13.90 -7.40 10.35
C PRO A 186 15.24 -7.84 10.94
N GLN A 187 15.44 -9.15 11.16
CA GLN A 187 16.58 -9.68 11.91
C GLN A 187 17.96 -9.29 11.33
N PRO A 188 18.27 -9.51 10.03
CA PRO A 188 19.57 -9.11 9.48
C PRO A 188 19.81 -7.59 9.52
N LEU A 189 18.74 -6.79 9.36
CA LEU A 189 18.85 -5.34 9.46
C LEU A 189 19.18 -4.88 10.89
N PHE A 190 18.61 -5.57 11.87
CA PHE A 190 18.89 -5.31 13.28
C PHE A 190 20.33 -5.65 13.65
N GLU A 191 20.82 -6.81 13.21
CA GLU A 191 22.23 -7.22 13.41
C GLU A 191 23.21 -6.23 12.76
N ALA A 192 22.95 -5.82 11.51
CA ALA A 192 23.75 -4.82 10.82
C ALA A 192 23.72 -3.45 11.52
N TRP A 193 22.61 -3.09 12.15
CA TRP A 193 22.49 -1.87 12.94
C TRP A 193 23.30 -1.95 14.23
N LEU A 194 23.24 -3.08 14.95
CA LEU A 194 24.04 -3.32 16.18
C LEU A 194 25.54 -3.26 15.90
N ALA A 195 26.00 -3.84 14.79
CA ALA A 195 27.40 -3.86 14.41
C ALA A 195 27.99 -2.45 14.22
N LYS A 196 27.18 -1.46 13.82
CA LYS A 196 27.60 -0.05 13.66
C LYS A 196 27.61 0.76 14.96
N LYS A 197 27.08 0.18 16.04
CA LYS A 197 27.00 0.82 17.37
C LYS A 197 28.12 0.37 18.31
N LYS A 198 28.88 -0.64 17.90
CA LYS A 198 30.15 -1.02 18.52
C LYS A 198 31.27 -0.20 17.91
#